data_AF-A0A2E1R985-F1
#
_entry.id   AF-A0A2E1R985-F1
#
_cell.length_a   1.000
_cell.length_b   1.000
_cell.length_c   1.000
_cell.angle_alpha   90.00
_cell.angle_beta   90.00
_cell.angle_gamma   90.00
#
_symmetry.space_group_name_H-M   'P 1'
#
loop_
_entity.id
_entity.type
_entity.pdbx_description
1 polymer ?
#
loop_
_entity_poly.entity_id
_entity_poly.type
_entity_poly.pdbx_seq_one_letter_code
_entity_poly.pdbx_strand_id
1 'polypeptide(L)'
;IPVRIEVGPRDVKKQSAMVARRDIREKNEVSIENITQHVVSLLDRIQDNLFQRALDYRKANTRTAKNYEEFKGIFSNEGGFVFAHWDGSKEVEEQIKHDTKATIRCIPLEKSEAGKCIVSGEPSLQEVLFAIAY
;
A
#
# COMPACT_ATOMS: atom_id res chain seq x y z
N ILE A 1 -6.51 -10.54 16.87
CA ILE A 1 -7.15 -11.85 16.66
C ILE A 1 -7.75 -11.91 15.25
N PRO A 2 -7.21 -12.70 14.31
CA PRO A 2 -7.67 -12.78 12.91
C PRO A 2 -8.94 -13.61 12.71
N VAL A 3 -9.12 -14.68 13.50
CA VAL A 3 -10.26 -15.60 13.44
C VAL A 3 -10.87 -15.74 14.84
N ARG A 4 -12.20 -15.73 14.92
CA ARG A 4 -12.96 -16.04 16.15
C ARG A 4 -13.84 -17.25 15.88
N ILE A 5 -13.82 -18.22 16.79
CA ILE A 5 -14.68 -19.41 16.73
C ILE A 5 -15.69 -19.31 17.86
N GLU A 6 -16.97 -19.44 17.53
CA GLU A 6 -18.08 -19.39 18.47
C GLU A 6 -18.77 -20.76 18.48
N VAL A 7 -19.00 -21.30 19.68
CA VAL A 7 -19.64 -22.61 19.88
C VAL A 7 -20.79 -22.44 20.88
N GLY A 8 -22.01 -22.61 20.40
CA GLY A 8 -23.22 -22.61 21.22
C GLY A 8 -23.83 -24.02 21.37
N PRO A 9 -24.84 -24.18 22.24
CA PRO A 9 -25.52 -25.47 22.44
C PRO A 9 -26.16 -26.06 21.17
N ARG A 10 -26.54 -25.22 20.20
CA ARG A 10 -27.08 -25.66 18.91
C ARG A 10 -25.99 -26.22 17.99
N ASP A 11 -24.81 -25.62 18.00
CA ASP A 11 -23.70 -26.01 17.12
C ASP A 11 -23.11 -27.35 17.59
N VAL A 12 -23.03 -27.56 18.91
CA VAL A 12 -22.66 -28.87 19.50
C VAL A 12 -23.59 -29.99 19.02
N LYS A 13 -24.92 -29.75 19.00
CA LYS A 13 -25.90 -30.73 18.50
C LYS A 13 -25.73 -31.04 17.01
N LYS A 14 -25.23 -30.07 16.23
CA LYS A 14 -24.98 -30.19 14.79
C LYS A 14 -23.56 -30.61 14.43
N GLN A 15 -22.68 -30.80 15.44
CA GLN A 15 -21.25 -31.02 15.22
C GLN A 15 -20.61 -29.93 14.35
N SER A 16 -20.99 -28.67 14.59
CA SER A 16 -20.47 -27.49 13.89
C SER A 16 -20.00 -26.39 14.85
N ALA A 17 -19.39 -25.35 14.30
CA ALA A 17 -19.06 -24.10 14.97
C ALA A 17 -19.20 -22.93 14.00
N MET A 18 -19.42 -21.74 14.54
CA MET A 18 -19.40 -20.52 13.73
C MET A 18 -18.01 -19.91 13.71
N VAL A 19 -17.44 -19.76 12.52
CA VAL A 19 -16.10 -19.19 12.31
C VAL A 19 -16.24 -17.80 11.69
N ALA A 20 -15.74 -16.78 12.40
CA ALA A 20 -15.76 -15.38 11.96
C ALA A 20 -14.34 -14.88 11.64
N ARG A 21 -14.18 -14.18 10.52
CA ARG A 21 -12.92 -13.56 10.11
C ARG A 21 -12.93 -12.04 10.33
N ARG A 22 -11.80 -11.48 10.76
CA ARG A 22 -11.72 -10.08 11.21
C ARG A 22 -11.64 -9.05 10.08
N ASP A 23 -10.97 -9.40 8.99
CA ASP A 23 -10.62 -8.51 7.88
C ASP A 23 -11.84 -8.04 7.09
N ILE A 24 -12.80 -8.93 6.83
CA ILE A 24 -14.04 -8.63 6.09
C ILE A 24 -15.33 -8.85 6.91
N ARG A 25 -15.22 -9.29 8.17
CA ARG A 25 -16.34 -9.49 9.11
C ARG A 25 -17.37 -10.52 8.67
N GLU A 26 -17.00 -11.42 7.76
CA GLU A 26 -17.81 -12.58 7.39
C GLU A 26 -17.80 -13.65 8.49
N LYS A 27 -18.88 -14.45 8.51
CA LYS A 27 -19.10 -15.52 9.47
C LYS A 27 -19.74 -16.72 8.77
N ASN A 28 -19.16 -17.90 8.93
CA ASN A 28 -19.60 -19.13 8.27
C ASN A 28 -19.76 -20.27 9.29
N GLU A 29 -20.74 -21.15 9.07
CA GLU A 29 -20.86 -22.41 9.81
C GLU A 29 -19.88 -23.44 9.23
N VAL A 30 -19.11 -24.09 10.09
CA VAL A 30 -18.08 -25.07 9.70
C VAL A 30 -18.23 -26.32 10.57
N SER A 31 -18.20 -27.50 9.95
CA SER A 31 -18.17 -28.78 10.70
C SER A 31 -16.94 -28.83 11.60
N ILE A 32 -17.10 -29.34 12.83
CA ILE A 32 -16.01 -29.53 13.78
C ILE A 32 -14.91 -30.44 13.19
N GLU A 33 -15.29 -31.44 12.39
CA GLU A 33 -14.34 -32.35 11.72
C GLU A 33 -13.36 -31.60 10.80
N ASN A 34 -13.86 -30.57 10.10
CA ASN A 34 -13.08 -29.81 9.11
C ASN A 34 -12.51 -28.50 9.67
N ILE A 35 -12.71 -28.21 10.96
CA ILE A 35 -12.45 -26.87 11.51
C ILE A 35 -10.97 -26.48 11.44
N THR A 36 -10.06 -27.41 11.72
CA THR A 36 -8.61 -27.15 11.69
C THR A 36 -8.15 -26.79 10.28
N GLN A 37 -8.52 -27.59 9.28
CA GLN A 37 -8.17 -27.33 7.88
C GLN A 37 -8.78 -26.02 7.39
N HIS A 38 -10.05 -25.76 7.75
CA HIS A 38 -10.71 -24.51 7.40
C HIS A 38 -9.98 -23.30 7.98
N VAL A 39 -9.59 -23.35 9.27
CA VAL A 39 -8.90 -22.24 9.93
C VAL A 39 -7.52 -21.99 9.32
N VAL A 40 -6.75 -23.04 9.02
CA VAL A 40 -5.44 -22.89 8.36
C VAL A 40 -5.60 -22.18 7.01
N SER A 41 -6.50 -22.66 6.15
CA SER A 41 -6.78 -22.02 4.86
C SER A 41 -7.31 -20.59 5.01
N LEU A 42 -8.11 -20.35 6.03
CA LEU A 42 -8.66 -19.02 6.30
C LEU A 42 -7.58 -18.02 6.70
N LEU A 43 -6.56 -18.44 7.45
CA LEU A 43 -5.45 -17.56 7.82
C LEU A 43 -4.64 -17.11 6.59
N ASP A 44 -4.34 -18.02 5.66
CA ASP A 44 -3.67 -17.68 4.40
C ASP A 44 -4.50 -16.67 3.60
N ARG A 45 -5.80 -16.94 3.46
CA ARG A 45 -6.74 -16.04 2.76
C ARG A 45 -6.89 -14.68 3.44
N ILE A 46 -6.77 -14.59 4.76
CA ILE A 46 -6.78 -13.32 5.48
C ILE A 46 -5.50 -12.54 5.16
N GLN A 47 -4.35 -13.22 5.16
CA GLN A 47 -3.08 -12.60 4.83
C GLN A 47 -3.08 -12.07 3.40
N ASP A 48 -3.52 -12.87 2.43
CA ASP A 48 -3.61 -12.47 1.03
C ASP A 48 -4.54 -11.28 0.84
N ASN A 49 -5.72 -11.31 1.45
CA ASN A 49 -6.68 -10.21 1.38
C ASN A 49 -6.12 -8.90 1.95
N LEU A 50 -5.45 -8.97 3.10
CA LEU A 50 -4.87 -7.79 3.74
C LEU A 50 -3.70 -7.24 2.92
N PHE A 51 -2.84 -8.13 2.39
CA PHE A 51 -1.74 -7.76 1.52
C PHE A 51 -2.25 -7.09 0.25
N GLN A 52 -3.22 -7.70 -0.44
CA GLN A 52 -3.78 -7.17 -1.67
C GLN A 52 -4.45 -5.82 -1.44
N ARG A 53 -5.24 -5.67 -0.36
CA ARG A 53 -5.86 -4.39 0.01
C ARG A 53 -4.82 -3.30 0.27
N ALA A 54 -3.72 -3.63 0.97
CA ALA A 54 -2.64 -2.68 1.22
C ALA A 54 -1.87 -2.33 -0.07
N LEU A 55 -1.63 -3.31 -0.93
CA LEU A 55 -0.99 -3.13 -2.23
C LEU A 55 -1.81 -2.20 -3.13
N ASP A 56 -3.12 -2.44 -3.22
CA ASP A 56 -4.03 -1.63 -4.02
C ASP A 56 -4.17 -0.22 -3.46
N TYR A 57 -4.27 -0.08 -2.13
CA TYR A 57 -4.26 1.23 -1.49
C TYR A 57 -2.97 2.00 -1.81
N ARG A 58 -1.81 1.34 -1.71
CA ARG A 58 -0.52 1.96 -2.06
C ARG A 58 -0.48 2.38 -3.52
N LYS A 59 -0.91 1.51 -4.45
CA LYS A 59 -0.95 1.82 -5.89
C LYS A 59 -1.88 3.00 -6.19
N ALA A 60 -3.09 3.00 -5.63
CA ALA A 60 -4.05 4.08 -5.82
C ALA A 60 -3.58 5.43 -5.22
N ASN A 61 -2.70 5.40 -4.23
CA ASN A 61 -2.08 6.58 -3.61
C ASN A 61 -0.65 6.84 -4.09
N THR A 62 -0.22 6.21 -5.19
CA THR A 62 1.06 6.48 -5.85
C THR A 62 0.78 7.08 -7.21
N ARG A 63 1.34 8.26 -7.49
CA ARG A 63 1.13 9.01 -8.74
C ARG A 63 2.48 9.31 -9.38
N THR A 64 2.46 9.72 -10.64
CA THR A 64 3.66 10.20 -11.36
C THR A 64 3.42 11.65 -11.78
N ALA A 65 4.35 12.55 -11.49
CA ALA A 65 4.29 13.94 -11.89
C ALA A 65 5.19 14.22 -13.09
N LYS A 66 4.68 14.91 -14.12
CA LYS A 66 5.41 15.22 -15.35
C LYS A 66 6.14 16.55 -15.29
N ASN A 67 5.73 17.44 -14.40
CA ASN A 67 6.33 18.76 -14.21
C ASN A 67 6.19 19.21 -12.74
N TYR A 68 6.90 20.29 -12.39
CA TYR A 68 6.95 20.75 -11.00
C TYR A 68 5.63 21.31 -10.48
N GLU A 69 4.77 21.87 -11.34
CA GLU A 69 3.47 22.39 -10.90
C GLU A 69 2.54 21.25 -10.49
N GLU A 70 2.45 20.21 -11.32
CA GLU A 70 1.71 18.99 -11.01
C GLU A 70 2.24 18.32 -9.72
N PHE A 71 3.56 18.22 -9.60
CA PHE A 71 4.21 17.67 -8.40
C PHE A 71 3.78 18.38 -7.12
N LYS A 72 3.83 19.73 -7.12
CA LYS A 72 3.38 20.54 -5.98
C LYS A 72 1.89 20.37 -5.71
N GLY A 73 1.08 20.35 -6.76
CA GLY A 73 -0.38 20.17 -6.66
C GLY A 73 -0.79 18.83 -6.04
N ILE A 74 -0.07 17.75 -6.34
CA ILE A 74 -0.34 16.43 -5.74
C ILE A 74 -0.11 16.49 -4.22
N PHE A 75 1.00 17.07 -3.77
CA PHE A 75 1.31 17.14 -2.33
C PHE A 75 0.42 18.10 -1.55
N SER A 76 -0.09 19.17 -2.17
CA SER A 76 -0.99 20.11 -1.49
C SER A 76 -2.41 19.56 -1.30
N ASN A 77 -2.86 18.67 -2.19
CA ASN A 77 -4.27 18.25 -2.24
C ASN A 77 -4.48 16.82 -1.73
N GLU A 78 -3.66 15.88 -2.18
CA GLU A 78 -3.91 14.43 -2.01
C GLU A 78 -2.81 13.76 -1.17
N GLY A 79 -1.57 14.24 -1.26
CA GLY A 79 -0.41 13.60 -0.66
C GLY A 79 -0.14 12.21 -1.25
N GLY A 80 0.30 11.27 -0.41
CA GLY A 80 0.71 9.94 -0.86
C GLY A 80 2.11 9.92 -1.46
N PHE A 81 2.38 8.99 -2.37
CA PHE A 81 3.67 8.83 -3.04
C PHE A 81 3.66 9.45 -4.44
N VAL A 82 4.78 10.06 -4.84
CA VAL A 82 4.91 10.68 -6.16
C VAL A 82 6.22 10.27 -6.83
N PHE A 83 6.15 9.58 -7.95
CA PHE A 83 7.28 9.40 -8.85
C PHE A 83 7.52 10.67 -9.65
N ALA A 84 8.78 11.10 -9.73
CA ALA A 84 9.19 12.19 -10.58
C ALA A 84 10.64 12.05 -10.99
N HIS A 85 10.98 12.59 -12.15
CA HIS A 85 12.35 12.69 -12.61
C HIS A 85 13.17 13.68 -11.78
N TRP A 86 14.37 13.24 -11.40
CA TRP A 86 15.35 14.01 -10.66
C TRP A 86 16.74 13.82 -11.26
N ASP A 87 17.54 14.89 -11.30
CA ASP A 87 18.85 14.95 -11.96
C ASP A 87 20.01 14.45 -11.08
N GLY A 88 19.78 14.13 -9.81
CA GLY A 88 20.84 13.75 -8.88
C GLY A 88 21.40 14.90 -8.04
N SER A 89 20.92 16.14 -8.25
CA SER A 89 21.44 17.32 -7.58
C SER A 89 20.84 17.51 -6.18
N LYS A 90 21.69 17.92 -5.23
CA LYS A 90 21.26 18.22 -3.86
C LYS A 90 20.44 19.51 -3.79
N GLU A 91 20.76 20.45 -4.66
CA GLU A 91 20.11 21.74 -4.78
C GLU A 91 18.62 21.57 -5.13
N VAL A 92 18.30 20.69 -6.08
CA VAL A 92 16.91 20.36 -6.42
C VAL A 92 16.21 19.62 -5.27
N GLU A 93 16.88 18.70 -4.58
CA GLU A 93 16.30 18.03 -3.40
C GLU A 93 15.93 19.04 -2.30
N GLU A 94 16.83 19.97 -1.99
CA GLU A 94 16.62 21.00 -0.97
C GLU A 94 15.49 21.94 -1.36
N GLN A 95 15.41 22.35 -2.62
CA GLN A 95 14.31 23.16 -3.14
C GLN A 95 12.97 22.44 -3.02
N ILE A 96 12.88 21.18 -3.47
CA ILE A 96 11.66 20.38 -3.37
C ILE A 96 11.21 20.26 -1.90
N LYS A 97 12.16 19.98 -0.99
CA LYS A 97 11.88 19.87 0.44
C LYS A 97 11.40 21.20 1.04
N HIS A 98 11.99 22.31 0.64
CA HIS A 98 11.57 23.62 1.11
C HIS A 98 10.12 23.92 0.69
N ASP A 99 9.82 23.71 -0.60
CA ASP A 99 8.56 24.10 -1.22
C ASP A 99 7.39 23.16 -0.90
N THR A 100 7.66 21.87 -0.72
CA THR A 100 6.60 20.84 -0.59
C THR A 100 6.69 20.00 0.69
N LYS A 101 7.77 20.12 1.46
CA LYS A 101 8.13 19.19 2.56
C LYS A 101 8.39 17.75 2.13
N ALA A 102 8.23 17.41 0.85
CA ALA A 102 8.52 16.09 0.34
C ALA A 102 10.04 15.87 0.27
N THR A 103 10.46 14.65 0.54
CA THR A 103 11.84 14.20 0.32
C THR A 103 11.83 12.88 -0.44
N ILE A 104 12.95 12.53 -1.06
CA ILE A 104 13.12 11.23 -1.71
C ILE A 104 13.03 10.13 -0.63
N ARG A 105 12.27 9.08 -0.92
CA ARG A 105 12.05 7.90 -0.06
C ARG A 105 12.82 6.71 -0.57
N CYS A 106 12.83 6.51 -1.87
CA CYS A 106 13.63 5.49 -2.52
C CYS A 106 13.92 5.86 -3.96
N ILE A 107 15.04 5.31 -4.45
CA ILE A 107 15.33 5.20 -5.87
C ILE A 107 14.96 3.76 -6.25
N PRO A 108 13.99 3.54 -7.16
CA PRO A 108 13.62 2.20 -7.59
C PRO A 108 14.80 1.38 -8.09
N LEU A 109 14.79 0.08 -7.79
CA LEU A 109 15.77 -0.86 -8.33
C LEU A 109 15.50 -1.14 -9.81
N GLU A 110 14.23 -1.24 -10.19
CA GLU A 110 13.78 -1.29 -11.57
C GLU A 110 13.82 0.12 -12.16
N LYS A 111 14.66 0.32 -13.18
CA LYS A 111 14.83 1.63 -13.81
C LYS A 111 13.61 1.97 -14.67
N SER A 112 13.09 3.17 -14.49
CA SER A 112 12.20 3.78 -15.49
C SER A 112 13.01 4.20 -16.72
N GLU A 113 12.30 4.69 -17.75
CA GLU A 113 12.95 5.40 -18.85
C GLU A 113 13.67 6.65 -18.34
N ALA A 114 14.68 7.12 -19.09
CA ALA A 114 15.33 8.39 -18.82
C ALA A 114 14.43 9.55 -19.24
N GLY A 115 14.60 10.70 -18.59
CA GLY A 115 13.77 11.86 -18.82
C GLY A 115 14.48 13.16 -18.42
N LYS A 116 13.71 14.13 -17.97
CA LYS A 116 14.22 15.44 -17.53
C LYS A 116 13.76 15.73 -16.12
N CYS A 117 14.66 16.23 -15.29
CA CYS A 117 14.36 16.66 -13.94
C CYS A 117 13.19 17.66 -13.95
N ILE A 118 12.19 17.41 -13.10
CA ILE A 118 10.97 18.22 -13.09
C ILE A 118 11.22 19.68 -12.67
N VAL A 119 12.34 19.95 -11.99
CA VAL A 119 12.73 21.29 -11.50
C VAL A 119 13.74 21.97 -12.43
N SER A 120 14.89 21.35 -12.67
CA SER A 120 16.00 21.96 -13.43
C SER A 120 15.87 21.79 -14.94
N GLY A 121 15.12 20.79 -15.40
CA GLY A 121 15.06 20.41 -16.82
C GLY A 121 16.28 19.61 -17.31
N GLU A 122 17.28 19.39 -16.46
CA GLU A 122 18.48 18.62 -16.78
C GLU A 122 18.19 17.12 -16.96
N PRO A 123 19.06 16.37 -17.66
CA PRO A 123 18.87 14.94 -17.86
C PRO A 123 18.71 14.17 -16.54
N SER A 124 17.69 13.31 -16.48
CA SER A 124 17.41 12.43 -15.36
C SER A 124 17.47 10.97 -15.82
N LEU A 125 18.24 10.15 -15.10
CA LEU A 125 18.44 8.75 -15.46
C LEU A 125 17.20 7.87 -15.20
N GLN A 126 16.39 8.24 -14.22
CA GLN A 126 15.15 7.53 -13.83
C GLN A 126 14.31 8.39 -12.90
N GLU A 127 13.04 8.01 -12.75
CA GLU A 127 12.15 8.55 -11.73
C GLU A 127 12.55 8.06 -10.33
N VAL A 128 12.36 8.92 -9.34
CA VAL A 128 12.54 8.59 -7.92
C VAL A 128 11.26 8.85 -7.15
N LEU A 129 11.08 8.16 -6.02
CA LEU A 129 9.85 8.23 -5.24
C LEU A 129 9.95 9.30 -4.14
N PHE A 130 9.09 10.31 -4.21
CA PHE A 130 8.93 11.35 -3.20
C PHE A 130 7.74 11.04 -2.26
N ALA A 131 7.75 11.69 -1.09
CA ALA A 131 7.15 11.31 0.19
C ALA A 131 7.21 12.50 1.17
N ILE A 132 6.11 13.00 1.74
CA ILE A 132 6.17 13.78 2.99
C ILE A 132 6.43 12.82 4.15
N ALA A 133 7.36 13.16 5.04
CA ALA A 133 7.72 12.32 6.19
C ALA A 133 6.61 12.35 7.24
N TYR A 134 6.55 11.28 8.05
CA TYR A 134 5.67 11.20 9.23
C TYR A 134 6.08 12.21 10.30
#